data_AF-A0A354IAJ2-F1
#
_entry.id   AF-A0A354IAJ2-F1
#
_cell.length_a   1.000
_cell.length_b   1.000
_cell.length_c   1.000
_cell.angle_alpha   90.00
_cell.angle_beta   90.00
_cell.angle_gamma   90.00
#
_symmetry.space_group_name_H-M   'P 1'
#
loop_
_entity.id
_entity.type
_entity.pdbx_description
1 polymer ?
#
loop_
_entity_poly.entity_id
_entity_poly.type
_entity_poly.pdbx_seq_one_letter_code
_entity_poly.pdbx_strand_id
1 'polypeptide(L)' 'MFEYMTAQEAAEKWNVSLRWVQRLCKDNRIEGVLNVNRVWLIPKETEKPLDRRKSKNNSQLNKTNCVKGNTNV' A
#
# COMPACT_ATOMS: atom_id res chain seq x y z
N MET A 1 18.29 2.23 6.34
CA MET A 1 18.07 1.03 7.16
C MET A 1 16.63 0.59 6.92
N PHE A 2 16.38 -0.64 6.49
CA PHE A 2 14.98 -1.09 6.28
C PHE A 2 14.31 -1.25 7.63
N GLU A 3 13.35 -0.37 7.92
CA GLU A 3 12.59 -0.45 9.15
C GLU A 3 11.37 -1.34 8.90
N TYR A 4 11.24 -2.39 9.72
CA TYR A 4 10.11 -3.30 9.70
C TYR A 4 9.18 -2.97 10.86
N MET A 5 7.89 -3.20 10.65
CA MET A 5 6.87 -3.21 11.70
C MET A 5 6.21 -4.58 11.73
N THR A 6 5.61 -4.91 12.87
CA THR A 6 4.83 -6.13 13.04
C THR A 6 3.48 -6.02 12.31
N ALA A 7 2.84 -7.16 12.04
CA ALA A 7 1.47 -7.16 11.50
C ALA A 7 0.44 -6.43 12.37
N GLN A 8 0.69 -6.31 13.68
CA GLN A 8 -0.19 -5.59 14.60
C GLN A 8 -0.05 -4.07 14.42
N GLU A 9 1.17 -3.57 14.39
CA GLU A 9 1.44 -2.14 14.10
C GLU A 9 0.93 -1.75 12.70
N ALA A 10 1.08 -2.65 11.71
CA ALA A 10 0.53 -2.44 10.38
C ALA A 10 -1.01 -2.40 10.37
N ALA A 11 -1.66 -3.22 11.23
CA ALA A 11 -3.11 -3.24 11.37
C ALA A 11 -3.63 -1.89 11.88
N GLU A 12 -2.95 -1.32 12.88
CA GLU A 12 -3.25 0.02 13.42
C GLU A 12 -3.00 1.11 12.36
N LYS A 13 -1.83 1.09 11.69
CA LYS A 13 -1.49 2.06 10.64
C LYS A 13 -2.49 2.07 9.48
N TRP A 14 -2.98 0.90 9.07
CA TRP A 14 -3.92 0.77 7.95
C TRP A 14 -5.39 0.79 8.36
N ASN A 15 -5.66 0.90 9.67
CA ASN A 15 -6.96 0.79 10.31
C ASN A 15 -7.74 -0.44 9.81
N VAL A 16 -7.09 -1.61 9.81
CA VAL A 16 -7.67 -2.89 9.41
C VAL A 16 -7.50 -3.91 10.54
N SER A 17 -8.25 -5.00 10.49
CA SER A 17 -8.05 -6.10 11.45
C SER A 17 -6.75 -6.86 11.16
N LEU A 18 -6.11 -7.40 12.21
CA LEU A 18 -4.93 -8.26 12.11
C LEU A 18 -5.13 -9.42 11.11
N ARG A 19 -6.31 -10.05 11.14
CA ARG A 19 -6.68 -11.14 10.22
C ARG A 19 -6.62 -10.69 8.76
N TRP A 20 -6.98 -9.44 8.48
CA TRP A 20 -6.91 -8.86 7.15
C TRP A 20 -5.46 -8.65 6.71
N VAL A 21 -4.61 -8.14 7.60
CA VAL A 21 -3.15 -8.01 7.33
C VAL A 21 -2.54 -9.37 7.03
N GLN A 22 -2.84 -10.39 7.85
CA GLN A 22 -2.36 -11.76 7.63
C GLN A 22 -2.83 -12.33 6.29
N ARG A 23 -4.06 -12.02 5.87
CA ARG A 23 -4.57 -12.43 4.55
C ARG A 23 -3.81 -11.75 3.43
N LEU A 24 -3.55 -10.44 3.53
CA LEU A 24 -2.74 -9.69 2.55
C LEU A 24 -1.30 -10.24 2.45
N CYS A 25 -0.71 -10.62 3.58
CA CYS A 25 0.61 -11.23 3.63
C CYS A 25 0.61 -12.62 2.97
N LYS A 26 -0.41 -13.46 3.23
CA LYS A 26 -0.57 -14.76 2.57
C LYS A 26 -0.80 -14.66 1.07
N ASP A 27 -1.55 -13.65 0.64
CA ASP A 27 -1.84 -13.38 -0.78
C ASP A 27 -0.63 -12.75 -1.51
N ASN A 28 0.52 -12.59 -0.84
CA ASN A 28 1.75 -11.97 -1.37
C ASN A 28 1.52 -10.62 -2.05
N ARG A 29 0.58 -9.82 -1.52
CA ARG A 29 0.20 -8.52 -2.11
C ARG A 29 1.11 -7.36 -1.70
N ILE A 30 2.01 -7.61 -0.75
CA ILE A 30 2.89 -6.64 -0.12
C ILE A 30 4.31 -7.13 -0.38
N GLU A 31 5.08 -6.35 -1.12
CA GLU A 31 6.48 -6.68 -1.43
C GLU A 31 7.37 -6.46 -0.21
N GLY A 32 8.35 -7.33 -0.01
CA GLY A 32 9.29 -7.23 1.12
C GLY A 32 8.73 -7.71 2.47
N VAL A 33 7.59 -8.38 2.49
CA VAL A 33 7.08 -9.05 3.70
C VAL A 33 7.91 -10.29 4.01
N LEU A 34 8.30 -10.44 5.28
CA LEU A 34 9.02 -11.60 5.78
C LEU A 34 8.17 -12.32 6.82
N ASN A 35 8.12 -13.65 6.75
CA ASN A 35 7.54 -14.48 7.81
C ASN A 35 8.67 -15.11 8.61
N VAL A 36 8.91 -14.59 9.81
CA VAL A 36 9.96 -15.10 10.70
C VAL A 36 9.29 -15.61 11.97
N ASN A 37 9.51 -16.88 12.29
CA ASN A 37 9.05 -17.51 13.54
C ASN A 37 7.56 -17.26 13.87
N ARG A 38 6.68 -17.36 12.86
CA ARG A 38 5.21 -17.13 12.95
C ARG A 38 4.79 -15.66 13.07
N VAL A 39 5.72 -14.72 12.95
CA VAL A 39 5.45 -13.28 12.92
C VAL A 39 5.67 -12.76 11.50
N TRP A 40 4.74 -11.93 11.04
CA TRP A 40 4.87 -11.20 9.80
C TRP A 40 5.56 -9.86 10.06
N LEU A 41 6.71 -9.66 9.41
CA LEU A 41 7.44 -8.41 9.34
C LEU A 41 7.08 -7.70 8.05
N ILE A 42 6.59 -6.48 8.18
CA ILE A 42 6.11 -5.65 7.07
C ILE A 42 6.98 -4.40 7.01
N PRO A 43 7.56 -4.05 5.86
CA PRO A 43 8.34 -2.83 5.73
C PRO A 43 7.49 -1.58 6.02
N LYS A 44 8.04 -0.59 6.74
CA LYS A 44 7.32 0.66 7.04
C LYS A 44 7.00 1.51 5.82
N GLU A 45 7.83 1.39 4.79
CA GLU A 45 7.67 2.05 3.49
C GLU A 45 6.48 1.54 2.69
N THR A 46 5.90 0.39 3.08
CA THR A 46 4.80 -0.19 2.30
C THR A 46 3.47 0.50 2.61
N GLU A 47 2.89 1.10 1.58
CA GLU A 47 1.53 1.62 1.62
C GLU A 47 0.50 0.48 1.48
N LYS A 48 -0.71 0.72 2.00
CA LYS A 48 -1.80 -0.26 1.96
C LYS A 48 -2.11 -0.65 0.51
N PRO A 49 -2.07 -1.94 0.12
CA PRO A 49 -2.36 -2.35 -1.24
C PRO A 49 -3.81 -2.04 -1.61
N LEU A 50 -4.03 -1.42 -2.77
CA LEU A 50 -5.36 -1.06 -3.27
C LEU A 50 -6.26 -2.30 -3.38
N ASP A 51 -7.35 -2.34 -2.62
CA ASP A 51 -8.32 -3.45 -2.66
C ASP A 51 -9.02 -3.51 -4.02
N ARG A 52 -8.86 -4.61 -4.77
CA ARG A 52 -9.51 -4.84 -6.07
C ARG A 52 -11.03 -4.96 -5.97
N ARG A 53 -11.60 -5.10 -4.77
CA ARG A 53 -13.06 -5.10 -4.56
C ARG A 53 -13.69 -3.73 -4.75
N LYS A 54 -12.90 -2.65 -4.66
CA LYS A 54 -13.35 -1.33 -5.11
C LYS A 54 -13.30 -1.32 -6.64
N SER A 55 -14.35 -1.84 -7.27
CA SER A 55 -14.72 -1.40 -8.61
C SER A 55 -14.69 0.13 -8.59
N LYS A 56 -13.85 0.71 -9.44
CA LYS A 56 -13.65 2.16 -9.58
C LYS A 56 -14.98 2.82 -9.93
N ASN A 57 -15.75 3.19 -8.92
CA ASN A 57 -16.89 4.07 -9.07
C ASN A 57 -16.48 5.44 -8.54
N ASN A 58 -15.92 6.24 -9.45
CA ASN A 58 -15.84 7.71 -9.51
C ASN A 58 -15.24 8.53 -8.35
N SER A 59 -14.19 9.30 -8.66
CA SER A 59 -14.22 10.79 -8.79
C SER A 59 -12.83 11.43 -8.51
N GLN A 60 -12.40 12.37 -9.38
CA GLN A 60 -11.12 13.11 -9.35
C GLN A 60 -10.87 13.91 -8.04
N LEU A 61 -9.62 14.25 -7.68
CA LEU A 61 -8.88 15.49 -8.03
C LEU A 61 -7.45 15.32 -7.45
N ASN A 62 -6.33 15.86 -7.97
CA ASN A 62 -6.08 17.21 -8.49
C ASN A 62 -4.74 17.32 -9.27
N LYS A 63 -4.76 18.29 -10.20
CA LYS A 63 -3.80 18.69 -11.25
C LYS A 63 -2.41 19.10 -10.73
N THR A 64 -1.37 18.89 -11.54
CA THR A 64 -0.42 19.98 -11.88
C THR A 64 0.04 19.92 -13.35
N ASN A 65 -0.35 20.98 -14.05
CA ASN A 65 0.30 21.71 -15.15
C ASN A 65 0.58 21.00 -16.48
N CYS A 66 -0.46 20.95 -17.31
CA CYS A 66 -0.32 21.09 -18.76
C CYS A 66 0.28 22.49 -19.05
N VAL A 67 1.58 22.56 -19.31
CA VAL A 67 2.17 23.76 -19.92
C VAL A 67 1.84 23.68 -21.41
N LYS A 68 0.85 24.47 -21.84
CA LYS A 68 0.71 24.86 -23.24
C LYS A 68 1.90 25.77 -23.58
N GLY A 69 2.65 25.42 -24.63
CA GLY A 69 3.86 26.12 -25.07
C GLY A 69 4.39 25.50 -26.36
N ASN A 70 3.72 25.65 -27.50
CA ASN A 70 3.87 26.71 -28.51
C ASN A 70 4.98 26.40 -29.54
N THR A 71 4.53 26.06 -30.76
CA THR A 71 5.03 26.45 -32.10
C THR A 71 6.53 26.72 -32.38
N ASN A 72 6.94 26.14 -33.52
CA ASN A 72 7.94 26.55 -34.52
C ASN A 72 9.38 26.07 -34.33
N VAL A 73 9.76 25.02 -35.08
CA VAL A 73 10.68 25.06 -36.24
C VAL A 73 10.44 23.82 -37.11
#